data_AF-A0A3M4MD25-F1
#
_entry.id   AF-A0A3M4MD25-F1
#
_cell.length_a   1.000
_cell.length_b   1.000
_cell.length_c   1.000
_cell.angle_alpha   90.00
_cell.angle_beta   90.00
_cell.angle_gamma   90.00
#
_symmetry.space_group_name_H-M   'P 1'
#
loop_
_entity.id
_entity.type
_entity.pdbx_description
1 polymer ?
#
loop_
_entity_poly.entity_id
_entity_poly.type
_entity_poly.pdbx_seq_one_letter_code
_entity_poly.pdbx_strand_id
1 'polypeptide(L)' 'MTCDLPFTWRKKWARCWEEVRYCSERCRRNRPDKH' A
#
# COMPACT_ATOMS: atom_id res chain seq x y z
N MET A 1 9.28 3.30 5.65
CA MET A 1 8.04 4.01 6.01
C MET A 1 6.92 3.62 5.08
N THR A 2 6.20 2.57 5.47
CA THR A 2 4.83 2.37 5.00
C THR A 2 4.03 3.56 5.49
N CYS A 3 3.21 4.14 4.62
CA CYS A 3 2.27 5.16 5.09
C CYS A 3 1.34 4.46 6.09
N ASP A 4 1.40 4.83 7.37
CA ASP A 4 0.51 4.35 8.44
C ASP A 4 -0.95 4.84 8.26
N LEU A 5 -1.28 5.25 7.02
CA LEU A 5 -2.59 5.68 6.65
C LEU A 5 -3.51 4.45 6.58
N PRO A 6 -4.74 4.55 7.09
CA PRO A 6 -5.71 3.48 6.98
C PRO A 6 -5.85 3.11 5.50
N PHE A 7 -5.59 1.83 5.19
CA PHE A 7 -5.69 1.30 3.84
C PHE A 7 -7.15 1.37 3.38
N THR A 8 -7.51 2.49 2.77
CA THR A 8 -8.88 2.81 2.38
C THR A 8 -9.08 2.48 0.92
N TRP A 9 -10.23 1.87 0.63
CA TRP A 9 -10.59 1.49 -0.72
C TRP A 9 -10.59 2.68 -1.67
N ARG A 10 -9.98 2.51 -2.85
CA ARG A 10 -9.98 3.50 -3.93
C ARG A 10 -10.59 2.88 -5.19
N LYS A 11 -11.49 3.61 -5.87
CA LYS A 11 -12.07 3.19 -7.17
C LYS A 11 -11.03 2.75 -8.20
N LYS A 12 -9.85 3.37 -8.21
CA LYS A 12 -8.72 3.01 -9.09
C LYS A 12 -8.27 1.56 -8.92
N TRP A 13 -8.47 0.97 -7.76
CA TRP A 13 -8.01 -0.38 -7.43
C TRP A 13 -9.08 -1.44 -7.64
N ALA A 14 -10.31 -1.09 -8.01
CA ALA A 14 -11.43 -2.04 -8.13
C ALA A 14 -11.12 -3.27 -9.01
N ARG A 15 -10.24 -3.14 -10.01
CA ARG A 15 -9.87 -4.24 -10.93
C ARG A 15 -8.71 -5.11 -10.44
N CYS A 16 -7.89 -4.63 -9.50
CA CYS A 16 -6.70 -5.33 -9.01
C CYS A 16 -6.70 -5.38 -7.48
N TRP A 17 -7.85 -5.16 -6.84
CA TRP A 17 -7.95 -4.97 -5.40
C TRP A 17 -7.40 -6.17 -4.62
N GLU A 18 -7.63 -7.37 -5.14
CA GLU A 18 -7.13 -8.62 -4.57
C GLU A 18 -5.60 -8.74 -4.61
N GLU A 19 -4.94 -8.05 -5.54
CA GLU A 19 -3.48 -8.04 -5.69
C GLU A 19 -2.81 -6.86 -4.97
N VAL A 20 -3.57 -5.80 -4.65
CA VAL A 20 -3.01 -4.58 -4.03
C VAL A 20 -2.73 -4.82 -2.56
N ARG A 21 -1.46 -5.12 -2.24
CA ARG A 21 -0.96 -5.28 -0.86
C ARG A 21 -0.33 -4.02 -0.26
N TYR A 22 -0.05 -3.01 -1.07
CA TYR A 22 0.66 -1.79 -0.65
C TYR A 22 0.02 -0.54 -1.22
N CYS A 23 -0.01 0.52 -0.42
CA CYS A 23 -0.61 1.82 -0.74
C CYS A 23 -0.07 2.46 -2.05
N SER A 24 1.18 2.16 -2.39
CA SER A 24 1.96 2.76 -3.47
C SER A 24 3.27 1.99 -3.63
N GLU A 25 3.97 2.15 -4.75
CA GLU A 25 5.30 1.56 -4.95
C GLU A 25 6.33 2.07 -3.93
N ARG A 26 6.18 3.32 -3.46
CA ARG A 26 6.99 3.86 -2.37
C ARG A 26 6.80 3.07 -1.07
N CYS A 27 5.55 2.76 -0.70
CA CYS A 27 5.22 1.87 0.43
C CYS A 27 5.82 0.47 0.22
N ARG A 28 5.73 -0.08 -1.01
CA ARG A 28 6.26 -1.41 -1.36
C ARG A 28 7.78 -1.50 -1.21
N ARG A 29 8.52 -0.49 -1.71
CA ARG A 29 9.99 -0.43 -1.64
C ARG A 29 10.48 -0.07 -0.25
N ASN A 30 9.73 0.76 0.46
CA ASN A 30 10.10 1.27 1.77
C ASN A 30 9.49 0.41 2.89
N ARG A 31 9.75 -0.91 2.87
CA ARG A 31 9.50 -1.77 4.03
C ARG A 31 10.20 -1.12 5.22
N PRO A 32 9.49 -0.81 6.33
CA PRO A 32 10.17 -0.39 7.54
C PRO A 32 10.94 -1.60 8.04
N ASP A 33 12.24 -1.62 7.73
CA ASP A 33 13.19 -2.28 8.60
C ASP A 33 13.02 -1.62 9.97
N LYS A 34 12.76 -2.44 10.98
CA LYS A 34 12.61 -1.98 12.36
C LYS A 34 14.00 -1.65 12.88
N HIS A 35 14.57 -0.52 12.45
CA HIS A 35 15.79 0.04 13.02
C HIS A 35 15.72 1.57 13.07
#